data_AF-A0A7V8ABA6-F1
#
_entry.id   AF-A0A7V8ABA6-F1
#
_cell.length_a   1.000
_cell.length_b   1.000
_cell.length_c   1.000
_cell.angle_alpha   90.00
_cell.angle_beta   90.00
_cell.angle_gamma   90.00
#
_symmetry.space_group_name_H-M   'P 1'
#
loop_
_entity.id
_entity.type
_entity.pdbx_description
1 polymer ?
#
loop_
_entity_poly.entity_id
_entity_poly.type
_entity_poly.pdbx_seq_one_letter_code
_entity_poly.pdbx_strand_id
1 'polypeptide(L)'
;MQKTRYPKLIKTTIFGAIFSLSLTLLPQMALARPHGGNVLLEHGDGREYAAAITGSYAQALGDPIMAARAYERAWERNKSDEIMFSRMVQSYLIAGDLDNAIRVSRAVDAGFLTSEAKMVLAADALINGRNAEVNSLLAQINLPAVRALYARQLQAWALVM
;
A
#
# COMPACT_ATOMS: atom_id res chain seq x y z
N MET A 1 10.67 -14.59 -33.62
CA MET A 1 11.22 -13.79 -32.50
C MET A 1 10.64 -12.38 -32.55
N GLN A 2 9.49 -12.15 -31.91
CA GLN A 2 8.88 -10.82 -31.81
C GLN A 2 9.32 -10.17 -30.49
N LYS A 3 10.12 -9.11 -30.58
CA LYS A 3 10.48 -8.24 -29.45
C LYS A 3 9.22 -7.52 -28.97
N THR A 4 8.70 -7.93 -27.83
CA THR A 4 7.53 -7.35 -27.15
C THR A 4 7.84 -5.92 -26.71
N ARG A 5 7.31 -4.96 -27.48
CA ARG A 5 7.41 -3.51 -27.27
C ARG A 5 6.40 -2.99 -26.21
N TYR A 6 6.09 -3.79 -25.18
CA TYR A 6 4.95 -3.53 -24.28
C TYR A 6 5.21 -2.98 -22.87
N PRO A 7 6.45 -2.84 -22.32
CA PRO A 7 6.61 -2.56 -20.90
C PRO A 7 6.16 -1.15 -20.47
N LYS A 8 6.08 -0.19 -21.39
CA LYS A 8 5.68 1.20 -21.06
C LYS A 8 4.17 1.37 -20.94
N LEU A 9 3.36 0.73 -21.79
CA LEU A 9 1.91 0.87 -21.78
C LEU A 9 1.26 0.19 -20.56
N ILE A 10 1.80 -0.95 -20.13
CA ILE A 10 1.30 -1.68 -18.96
C ILE A 10 1.50 -0.86 -17.69
N LYS A 11 2.67 -0.23 -17.54
CA LYS A 11 2.95 0.66 -16.40
C LYS A 11 1.92 1.78 -16.32
N THR A 12 1.62 2.49 -17.41
CA THR A 12 0.69 3.63 -17.40
C THR A 12 -0.76 3.23 -17.12
N THR A 13 -1.24 2.09 -17.65
CA THR A 13 -2.61 1.63 -17.42
C THR A 13 -2.80 1.09 -15.99
N ILE A 14 -1.81 0.36 -15.47
CA ILE A 14 -1.80 -0.09 -14.07
C ILE A 14 -1.75 1.14 -13.13
N PHE A 15 -0.92 2.14 -13.45
CA PHE A 15 -0.82 3.39 -12.71
C PHE A 15 -2.16 4.14 -12.65
N GLY A 16 -2.87 4.25 -13.78
CA GLY A 16 -4.18 4.88 -13.85
C GLY A 16 -5.27 4.10 -13.09
N ALA A 17 -5.22 2.77 -13.13
CA ALA A 17 -6.18 1.93 -12.41
C ALA A 17 -6.00 2.00 -10.88
N ILE A 18 -4.75 1.96 -10.38
CA ILE A 18 -4.43 2.11 -8.96
C ILE A 18 -4.82 3.51 -8.46
N PHE A 19 -4.52 4.56 -9.25
CA PHE A 19 -4.85 5.94 -8.90
C PHE A 19 -6.37 6.19 -8.84
N SER A 20 -7.13 5.69 -9.83
CA SER A 20 -8.61 5.79 -9.82
C SER A 20 -9.27 4.97 -8.70
N LEU A 21 -8.70 3.83 -8.30
CA LEU A 21 -9.22 3.03 -7.18
C LEU A 21 -8.99 3.71 -5.82
N SER A 22 -7.85 4.40 -5.67
CA SER A 22 -7.51 5.18 -4.49
C SER A 22 -8.40 6.42 -4.33
N LEU A 23 -8.79 7.05 -5.44
CA LEU A 23 -9.59 8.27 -5.44
C LEU A 23 -11.09 8.03 -5.16
N THR A 24 -11.60 6.82 -5.43
CA THR A 24 -13.02 6.44 -5.22
C THR A 24 -13.33 5.94 -3.81
N LEU A 25 -12.34 5.86 -2.92
CA LEU A 25 -12.45 5.31 -1.55
C LEU A 25 -12.20 6.34 -0.43
N LEU A 26 -12.32 7.64 -0.73
CA LEU A 26 -12.53 8.67 0.28
C LEU A 26 -14.04 8.80 0.57
N PRO A 27 -14.57 7.93 1.44
CA PRO A 27 -15.04 8.38 2.75
C PRO A 27 -14.63 7.35 3.82
N GLN A 28 -13.96 7.71 4.90
CA GLN A 28 -14.57 8.34 6.08
C GLN A 28 -13.48 9.09 6.85
N MET A 29 -13.72 10.37 7.12
CA MET A 29 -13.17 11.05 8.29
C MET A 29 -13.72 10.35 9.55
N ALA A 30 -13.21 9.18 9.88
CA ALA A 30 -13.30 8.65 11.23
C ALA A 30 -12.05 9.13 11.95
N LEU A 31 -12.22 10.19 12.73
CA LEU A 31 -11.30 10.59 13.80
C LEU A 31 -10.73 9.31 14.39
N ALA A 32 -9.44 9.05 14.20
CA ALA A 32 -8.78 7.94 14.85
C ALA A 32 -8.88 8.22 16.36
N ARG A 33 -9.90 7.69 17.03
CA ARG A 33 -9.86 7.52 18.47
C ARG A 33 -8.79 6.46 18.71
N PRO A 34 -7.64 6.82 19.30
CA PRO A 34 -6.75 5.80 19.80
C PRO A 34 -7.53 5.05 20.89
N HIS A 35 -7.48 3.73 20.87
CA HIS A 35 -8.05 2.92 21.93
C HIS A 35 -7.54 3.44 23.28
N GLY A 36 -8.49 3.72 24.17
CA GLY A 36 -8.20 4.05 25.56
C GLY A 36 -7.58 2.85 26.26
N GLY A 37 -6.26 2.80 26.28
CA GLY A 37 -5.47 2.12 27.28
C GLY A 37 -4.57 3.18 27.90
N ASN A 38 -4.58 3.28 29.23
CA ASN A 38 -3.90 4.28 30.05
C ASN A 38 -2.69 4.96 29.39
N VAL A 39 -2.81 6.28 29.23
CA VAL A 39 -1.72 7.14 28.77
C VAL A 39 -0.70 7.30 29.91
N LEU A 40 0.10 6.25 30.16
CA LEU A 40 1.45 6.46 30.63
C LEU A 40 2.25 6.83 29.38
N LEU A 41 2.58 8.12 29.23
CA LEU A 41 3.52 8.56 28.19
C LEU A 41 4.91 8.04 28.55
N GLU A 42 5.18 6.78 28.20
CA GLU A 42 6.53 6.26 28.13
C GLU A 42 7.26 7.11 27.08
N HIS A 43 8.44 7.64 27.41
CA HIS A 43 9.12 8.67 26.62
C HIS A 43 9.46 8.26 25.16
N GLY A 44 9.27 6.99 24.79
CA GLY A 44 9.37 6.49 23.42
C GLY A 44 8.15 6.80 22.52
N ASP A 45 6.95 6.85 23.10
CA ASP A 45 5.68 6.84 22.36
C ASP A 45 5.31 8.20 21.78
N GLY A 46 5.78 9.29 22.39
CA GLY A 46 5.42 10.65 21.98
C GLY A 46 5.85 11.00 20.55
N ARG A 47 6.97 10.43 20.07
CA ARG A 47 7.46 10.68 18.70
C ARG A 47 6.73 9.84 17.65
N GLU A 48 6.39 8.60 18.00
CA GLU A 48 5.53 7.75 17.16
C GLU A 48 4.15 8.37 17.01
N TYR A 49 3.55 8.78 18.13
CA TYR A 49 2.26 9.46 18.16
C TYR A 49 2.26 10.76 17.36
N ALA A 50 3.27 11.61 17.54
CA ALA A 50 3.40 12.86 16.77
C ALA A 50 3.53 12.58 15.25
N ALA A 51 4.27 11.54 14.86
CA ALA A 51 4.42 11.15 13.47
C ALA A 51 3.09 10.63 12.88
N ALA A 52 2.34 9.82 13.63
CA ALA A 52 1.01 9.35 13.22
C ALA A 52 -0.01 10.48 13.01
N ILE A 53 -0.02 11.48 13.91
CA ILE A 53 -0.86 12.69 13.73
C ILE A 53 -0.41 13.49 12.52
N THR A 54 0.91 13.68 12.36
CA THR A 54 1.46 14.39 11.20
C THR A 54 1.03 13.72 9.89
N GLY A 55 1.06 12.39 9.84
CA GLY A 55 0.59 11.61 8.70
C GLY A 55 -0.89 11.82 8.42
N SER A 56 -1.72 11.76 9.45
CA SER A 56 -3.17 11.98 9.33
C SER A 56 -3.51 13.39 8.86
N TYR A 57 -2.80 14.40 9.38
CA TYR A 57 -2.94 15.79 8.97
C TYR A 57 -2.51 16.01 7.51
N ALA A 58 -1.37 15.45 7.10
CA ALA A 58 -0.91 15.52 5.72
C ALA A 58 -1.89 14.86 4.73
N GLN A 59 -2.49 13.73 5.09
CA GLN A 59 -3.56 13.12 4.29
C GLN A 59 -4.77 14.05 4.15
N ALA A 60 -5.19 14.71 5.24
CA ALA A 60 -6.31 15.65 5.22
C ALA A 60 -6.03 16.88 4.34
N LEU A 61 -4.77 17.29 4.23
CA LEU A 61 -4.33 18.36 3.34
C LEU A 61 -4.13 17.91 1.87
N GLY A 62 -4.27 16.62 1.59
CA GLY A 62 -4.03 16.08 0.25
C GLY A 62 -2.54 15.99 -0.12
N ASP A 63 -1.64 15.89 0.86
CA ASP A 63 -0.21 15.61 0.65
C ASP A 63 0.12 14.15 0.99
N PRO A 64 -0.05 13.22 0.03
CA PRO A 64 0.14 11.80 0.27
C PRO A 64 1.62 11.42 0.47
N ILE A 65 2.58 12.18 -0.06
CA ILE A 65 4.01 11.92 0.14
C ILE A 65 4.41 12.28 1.57
N MET A 66 3.99 13.43 2.06
CA MET A 66 4.24 13.83 3.44
C MET A 66 3.56 12.85 4.41
N ALA A 67 2.33 12.42 4.09
CA ALA A 67 1.64 11.39 4.84
C ALA A 67 2.44 10.08 4.91
N ALA A 68 2.88 9.56 3.76
CA ALA A 68 3.64 8.32 3.69
C ALA A 68 4.91 8.38 4.53
N ARG A 69 5.69 9.46 4.41
CA ARG A 69 6.93 9.65 5.19
C ARG A 69 6.69 9.80 6.69
N ALA A 70 5.55 10.36 7.09
CA ALA A 70 5.20 10.50 8.49
C ALA A 70 4.78 9.16 9.10
N TYR A 71 3.98 8.37 8.38
CA TYR A 71 3.64 7.01 8.79
C TYR A 71 4.84 6.06 8.77
N GLU A 72 5.76 6.20 7.81
CA GLU A 72 7.02 5.44 7.81
C GLU A 72 7.84 5.73 9.07
N ARG A 73 7.96 7.00 9.47
CA ARG A 73 8.64 7.38 10.72
C ARG A 73 7.95 6.84 11.98
N ALA A 74 6.63 6.72 11.97
CA ALA A 74 5.89 6.09 13.07
C ALA A 74 6.17 4.57 13.09
N TRP A 75 6.06 3.92 11.94
CA TRP A 75 6.29 2.49 11.79
C TRP A 75 7.74 2.06 12.06
N GLU A 76 8.73 2.88 11.71
CA GLU A 76 10.14 2.60 12.01
C GLU A 76 10.42 2.53 13.52
N ARG A 77 9.61 3.22 14.34
CA ARG A 77 9.70 3.18 15.81
C ARG A 77 8.99 1.95 16.38
N ASN A 78 7.90 1.54 15.75
CA ASN A 78 7.12 0.39 16.14
C ASN A 78 6.76 -0.46 14.90
N LYS A 79 7.68 -1.36 14.53
CA LYS A 79 7.53 -2.19 13.32
C LYS A 79 6.40 -3.22 13.40
N SER A 80 5.86 -3.45 14.60
CA SER A 80 4.68 -4.28 14.83
C SER A 80 3.36 -3.55 14.61
N ASP A 81 3.35 -2.23 14.40
CA ASP A 81 2.12 -1.49 14.14
C ASP A 81 1.64 -1.68 12.68
N GLU A 82 0.74 -2.65 12.50
CA GLU A 82 0.09 -2.95 11.22
C GLU A 82 -0.71 -1.76 10.65
N ILE A 83 -1.25 -0.90 11.51
CA ILE A 83 -2.06 0.24 11.08
C ILE A 83 -1.15 1.29 10.44
N MET A 84 -0.01 1.61 11.06
CA MET A 84 0.96 2.55 10.50
C MET A 84 1.56 2.02 9.20
N PHE A 85 1.86 0.71 9.15
CA PHE A 85 2.30 0.07 7.93
C PHE A 85 1.27 0.18 6.80
N SER A 86 0.01 -0.15 7.09
CA SER A 86 -1.10 -0.07 6.12
C SER A 86 -1.26 1.35 5.58
N ARG A 87 -1.28 2.34 6.46
CA ARG A 87 -1.42 3.77 6.11
C ARG A 87 -0.23 4.28 5.31
N MET A 88 0.98 3.84 5.63
CA MET A 88 2.20 4.14 4.87
C MET A 88 2.09 3.60 3.44
N VAL A 89 1.79 2.30 3.26
CA VAL A 89 1.66 1.66 1.94
C VAL A 89 0.56 2.33 1.12
N GLN A 90 -0.60 2.59 1.73
CA GLN A 90 -1.70 3.28 1.08
C GLN A 90 -1.30 4.68 0.63
N SER A 91 -0.58 5.44 1.46
CA SER A 91 -0.17 6.80 1.13
C SER A 91 0.86 6.81 -0.02
N TYR A 92 1.80 5.87 -0.04
CA TYR A 92 2.71 5.69 -1.19
C TYR A 92 1.96 5.34 -2.47
N LEU A 93 0.94 4.48 -2.39
CA LEU A 93 0.07 4.15 -3.53
C LEU A 93 -0.71 5.36 -4.04
N ILE A 94 -1.30 6.16 -3.15
CA ILE A 94 -2.04 7.39 -3.51
C ILE A 94 -1.09 8.39 -4.18
N ALA A 95 0.14 8.50 -3.69
CA ALA A 95 1.15 9.35 -4.28
C ALA A 95 1.69 8.85 -5.64
N GLY A 96 1.37 7.61 -6.03
CA GLY A 96 1.95 6.95 -7.21
C GLY A 96 3.42 6.55 -7.04
N ASP A 97 3.94 6.59 -5.81
CA ASP A 97 5.31 6.20 -5.50
C ASP A 97 5.40 4.68 -5.27
N LEU A 98 5.30 3.97 -6.39
CA LEU A 98 5.28 2.51 -6.39
C LEU A 98 6.62 1.92 -5.91
N ASP A 99 7.74 2.58 -6.20
CA ASP A 99 9.07 2.11 -5.81
C ASP A 99 9.19 2.06 -4.28
N ASN A 100 8.75 3.11 -3.57
CA ASN A 100 8.72 3.08 -2.11
C ASN A 100 7.68 2.10 -1.57
N ALA A 101 6.49 2.02 -2.18
CA ALA A 101 5.48 1.04 -1.79
C ALA A 101 6.03 -0.41 -1.88
N ILE A 102 6.75 -0.74 -2.95
CA ILE A 102 7.39 -2.06 -3.12
C ILE A 102 8.48 -2.25 -2.08
N ARG A 103 9.36 -1.25 -1.89
CA ARG A 103 10.48 -1.31 -0.93
C ARG A 103 9.98 -1.65 0.47
N VAL A 104 8.99 -0.92 0.97
CA VAL A 104 8.47 -1.14 2.32
C VAL A 104 7.68 -2.44 2.43
N SER A 105 6.95 -2.84 1.38
CA SER A 105 6.21 -4.10 1.37
C SER A 105 7.13 -5.31 1.37
N ARG A 106 8.30 -5.26 0.73
CA ARG A 106 9.28 -6.35 0.77
C ARG A 106 10.04 -6.44 2.10
N ALA A 107 10.00 -5.39 2.92
CA ALA A 107 10.75 -5.33 4.17
C ALA A 107 10.06 -6.03 5.35
N VAL A 108 8.85 -6.59 5.14
CA VAL A 108 8.05 -7.25 6.17
C VAL A 108 7.73 -8.68 5.78
N ASP A 109 7.43 -9.51 6.78
CA ASP A 109 7.06 -10.90 6.57
C ASP A 109 5.69 -11.03 5.91
N ALA A 110 5.47 -12.15 5.20
CA ALA A 110 4.25 -12.39 4.43
C ALA A 110 2.96 -12.35 5.29
N GLY A 111 3.06 -12.66 6.58
CA GLY A 111 1.95 -12.59 7.54
C GLY A 111 1.54 -11.16 7.91
N PHE A 112 2.45 -10.20 7.79
CA PHE A 112 2.23 -8.78 8.10
C PHE A 112 1.80 -7.97 6.86
N LEU A 113 1.84 -8.59 5.68
CA LEU A 113 1.44 -7.96 4.43
C LEU A 113 -0.06 -7.67 4.43
N THR A 114 -0.40 -6.39 4.36
CA THR A 114 -1.76 -5.92 4.09
C THR A 114 -2.19 -6.28 2.66
N SER A 115 -3.50 -6.24 2.42
CA SER A 115 -4.06 -6.47 1.08
C SER A 115 -3.43 -5.55 0.02
N GLU A 116 -3.23 -4.28 0.38
CA GLU A 116 -2.59 -3.25 -0.44
C GLU A 116 -1.13 -3.59 -0.73
N ALA A 117 -0.37 -4.02 0.28
CA ALA A 117 1.02 -4.43 0.11
C ALA A 117 1.14 -5.64 -0.81
N LYS A 118 0.26 -6.65 -0.65
CA LYS A 118 0.22 -7.81 -1.54
C LYS A 118 -0.12 -7.43 -2.98
N MET A 119 -1.01 -6.45 -3.20
CA MET A 119 -1.30 -5.95 -4.55
C MET A 119 -0.11 -5.22 -5.18
N VAL A 120 0.61 -4.43 -4.39
CA VAL A 120 1.83 -3.74 -4.84
C VAL A 120 2.88 -4.76 -5.27
N LEU A 121 3.10 -5.79 -4.46
CA LEU A 121 4.04 -6.86 -4.78
C LEU A 121 3.58 -7.70 -5.97
N ALA A 122 2.28 -7.96 -6.12
CA ALA A 122 1.72 -8.67 -7.27
C ALA A 122 1.88 -7.85 -8.56
N ALA A 123 1.67 -6.53 -8.52
CA ALA A 123 1.91 -5.65 -9.65
C ALA A 123 3.40 -5.62 -10.06
N ASP A 124 4.31 -5.56 -9.08
CA ASP A 124 5.75 -5.66 -9.33
C ASP A 124 6.14 -7.03 -9.89
N ALA A 125 5.61 -8.12 -9.35
CA ALA A 125 5.84 -9.47 -9.85
C ALA A 125 5.40 -9.59 -11.33
N LEU A 126 4.24 -9.04 -11.68
CA LEU A 126 3.75 -9.00 -13.06
C LEU A 126 4.69 -8.19 -13.98
N ILE A 127 5.13 -7.01 -13.55
CA ILE A 127 6.06 -6.15 -14.33
C ILE A 127 7.38 -6.88 -14.61
N ASN A 128 7.83 -7.73 -13.69
CA ASN A 128 9.06 -8.50 -13.81
C ASN A 128 8.86 -9.90 -14.42
N GLY A 129 7.66 -10.26 -14.88
CA GLY A 129 7.35 -11.56 -15.49
C GLY A 129 7.31 -12.73 -14.50
N ARG A 130 7.18 -12.48 -13.19
CA ARG A 130 7.08 -13.49 -12.14
C ARG A 130 5.62 -13.92 -11.92
N ASN A 131 5.00 -14.49 -12.95
CA ASN A 131 3.57 -14.80 -12.98
C ASN A 131 3.12 -15.79 -11.88
N ALA A 132 3.99 -16.73 -11.47
CA ALA A 132 3.69 -17.66 -10.37
C ALA A 132 3.52 -16.94 -9.02
N GLU A 133 4.29 -15.88 -8.80
CA GLU A 133 4.27 -15.07 -7.58
C GLU A 133 3.01 -14.17 -7.52
N VAL A 134 2.51 -13.71 -8.67
CA VAL A 134 1.24 -12.97 -8.76
C VAL A 134 0.09 -13.82 -8.19
N ASN A 135 0.02 -15.08 -8.60
CA ASN A 135 -1.05 -15.97 -8.17
C ASN A 135 -0.95 -16.33 -6.69
N SER A 136 0.26 -16.56 -6.16
CA SER A 136 0.45 -16.87 -4.74
C SER A 136 0.08 -15.68 -3.84
N LEU A 137 0.46 -14.46 -4.23
CA LEU A 137 0.15 -13.24 -3.51
C LEU A 137 -1.35 -12.95 -3.49
N LEU A 138 -2.05 -13.17 -4.61
CA LEU A 138 -3.46 -12.83 -4.77
C LEU A 138 -4.43 -13.93 -4.31
N ALA A 139 -4.01 -15.21 -4.26
CA ALA A 139 -4.86 -16.33 -3.84
C ALA A 139 -5.30 -16.24 -2.37
N GLN A 140 -4.56 -15.52 -1.53
CA GLN A 140 -4.77 -15.45 -0.08
C GLN A 140 -5.50 -14.19 0.39
N ILE A 141 -6.02 -13.36 -0.53
CA ILE A 141 -6.57 -12.06 -0.17
C ILE A 141 -8.10 -12.08 -0.26
N ASN A 142 -8.77 -11.81 0.85
CA ASN A 142 -10.21 -11.54 0.85
C ASN A 142 -10.43 -10.05 0.51
N LEU A 143 -10.70 -9.77 -0.77
CA LEU A 143 -10.78 -8.41 -1.29
C LEU A 143 -12.23 -7.95 -1.43
N PRO A 144 -12.56 -6.70 -1.06
CA PRO A 144 -13.83 -6.11 -1.41
C PRO A 144 -14.00 -6.05 -2.94
N ALA A 145 -15.24 -6.08 -3.43
CA ALA A 145 -15.57 -6.32 -4.85
C ALA A 145 -14.77 -5.49 -5.85
N VAL A 146 -14.54 -4.21 -5.56
CA VAL A 146 -13.76 -3.29 -6.40
C VAL A 146 -12.29 -3.70 -6.51
N ARG A 147 -11.70 -4.16 -5.41
CA ARG A 147 -10.32 -4.64 -5.35
C ARG A 147 -10.15 -6.04 -5.94
N ALA A 148 -11.19 -6.87 -5.84
CA ALA A 148 -11.21 -8.18 -6.49
C ALA A 148 -11.16 -8.07 -8.02
N LEU A 149 -11.81 -7.05 -8.62
CA LEU A 149 -11.72 -6.78 -10.06
C LEU A 149 -10.28 -6.48 -10.49
N TYR A 150 -9.56 -5.66 -9.72
CA TYR A 150 -8.16 -5.35 -10.00
C TYR A 150 -7.25 -6.58 -9.87
N ALA A 151 -7.42 -7.38 -8.81
CA ALA A 151 -6.70 -8.64 -8.65
C ALA A 151 -6.97 -9.61 -9.82
N ARG A 152 -8.22 -9.74 -10.27
CA ARG A 152 -8.58 -10.56 -11.43
C ARG A 152 -7.96 -10.05 -12.72
N GLN A 153 -7.88 -8.74 -12.92
CA GLN A 153 -7.18 -8.18 -14.07
C GLN A 153 -5.69 -8.54 -14.03
N LEU A 154 -5.02 -8.38 -12.89
CA LEU A 154 -3.61 -8.79 -12.75
C LEU A 154 -3.41 -10.28 -13.05
N GLN A 155 -4.31 -11.15 -12.56
CA GLN A 155 -4.28 -12.58 -12.86
C GLN A 155 -4.50 -12.87 -14.35
N ALA A 156 -5.44 -12.18 -15.00
CA ALA A 156 -5.69 -12.33 -16.43
C ALA A 156 -4.47 -11.94 -17.26
N TRP A 157 -3.79 -10.84 -16.91
CA TRP A 157 -2.54 -10.44 -17.57
C TRP A 157 -1.41 -11.45 -17.34
N ALA A 158 -1.30 -12.01 -16.13
CA ALA A 158 -0.31 -13.03 -15.81
C ALA A 158 -0.50 -14.35 -16.59
N LEU A 159 -1.71 -14.62 -17.11
CA LEU A 159 -2.00 -15.79 -17.93
C LEU A 159 -1.71 -15.59 -19.42
N VAL A 160 -1.72 -14.34 -19.90
CA VAL A 160 -1.53 -13.98 -21.32
C VAL A 160 -0.05 -13.72 -21.65
N MET A 161 0.76 -13.37 -20.64
CA MET A 161 2.21 -13.15 -20.77
C MET A 161 3.01 -14.43 -20.55
#